data_AF-A0A7W0HQ25-F1
#
_entry.id   AF-A0A7W0HQ25-F1
#
_cell.length_a   1.000
_cell.length_b   1.000
_cell.length_c   1.000
_cell.angle_alpha   90.00
_cell.angle_beta   90.00
_cell.angle_gamma   90.00
#
_symmetry.space_group_name_H-M   'P 1'
#
loop_
_entity.id
_entity.type
_entity.pdbx_description
1 polymer ?
#
loop_
_entity_poly.entity_id
_entity_poly.type
_entity_poly.pdbx_seq_one_letter_code
_entity_poly.pdbx_strand_id
1 'polypeptide(L)'
;MTGEICGHEVRMPWRAPFEAVVRRAAQVAGGDEISVSAGGRTLVADTGARSVVAAALVRGQLAAALAADPGQPAGRAWLWSDEDERIVAAAHRARTWDTERTVASMIREHMLVRPDAVAVEEDGREVTYRRLGELTAAVAAGFARAGVGAGDLVGIGLPRRAETIAALLATWSLGAGFLPLDPKHPPLRLGHQLEAAGARHAVLPPGVEVPGCVALTLETTTTAASDAVVPGFPVGLDGVAYALSTSGSTGTPKAVAIPHHALRHCVGAIAHMIDADRPHVTHMATLTFDMSTMEIFLPLATGGRLLLLHEDLQRDPERLAAWLTGRRLDLVQATPTTWRMTVPHLERGSLAGVDVIAGGEALNAALVAELHRTGARVWNGYGPTETTIYTVTHHVPDPPADPVPIGRPLPGIRAAVLDQWDRNAPVGQIGELVLAGPQLALGYVGDPARTAAVFQEHPELGRIYRTGDLCAWREDGVIAYHGRVDHQVKLRGQRIELEEIEAVAERHPLVVRAAAVVVEHGANDKRLVLYAQAEGLRGTGLREHLEQWLPRALMPQHVAILPSLPLTGSQKIDRTALRAHAETLVEAR
;
A
#
# COMPACT_ATOMS: atom_id res chain seq x y z
N MET A 1 -2.03 -12.59 -23.84
CA MET A 1 -1.44 -13.12 -25.08
C MET A 1 -2.58 -13.61 -25.97
N THR A 2 -2.55 -13.19 -27.24
CA THR A 2 -3.32 -13.64 -28.43
C THR A 2 -4.85 -13.67 -28.36
N GLY A 3 -5.50 -12.66 -28.95
CA GLY A 3 -6.91 -12.69 -29.34
C GLY A 3 -7.10 -13.29 -30.75
N GLU A 4 -8.22 -13.98 -30.96
CA GLU A 4 -8.64 -14.58 -32.22
C GLU A 4 -8.85 -13.55 -33.33
N ILE A 5 -8.48 -13.93 -34.55
CA ILE A 5 -8.75 -13.19 -35.78
C ILE A 5 -10.11 -13.65 -36.32
N CYS A 6 -11.13 -12.81 -36.23
CA CYS A 6 -12.41 -12.98 -36.93
C CYS A 6 -12.68 -11.75 -37.82
N GLY A 7 -12.52 -11.89 -39.14
CA GLY A 7 -13.04 -10.93 -40.12
C GLY A 7 -12.38 -9.54 -40.19
N HIS A 8 -12.84 -8.71 -41.14
CA HIS A 8 -12.30 -7.38 -41.48
C HIS A 8 -12.50 -6.27 -40.40
N GLU A 9 -12.75 -6.66 -39.16
CA GLU A 9 -13.18 -5.77 -38.08
C GLU A 9 -12.29 -6.01 -36.85
N VAL A 10 -11.71 -4.95 -36.28
CA VAL A 10 -10.89 -5.03 -35.06
C VAL A 10 -11.58 -4.21 -33.98
N ARG A 11 -12.17 -4.89 -32.99
CA ARG A 11 -12.78 -4.27 -31.81
C ARG A 11 -11.72 -4.05 -30.72
N MET A 12 -11.57 -2.83 -30.25
CA MET A 12 -10.54 -2.47 -29.27
C MET A 12 -11.14 -1.90 -27.98
N PRO A 13 -11.01 -2.58 -26.85
CA PRO A 13 -10.99 -1.94 -25.54
C PRO A 13 -9.58 -1.38 -25.33
N TRP A 14 -9.29 -0.23 -25.95
CA TRP A 14 -8.02 0.53 -25.93
C TRP A 14 -6.76 -0.26 -25.49
N ARG A 15 -6.33 -1.22 -26.32
CA ARG A 15 -4.94 -1.70 -26.42
C ARG A 15 -4.71 -2.16 -27.86
N ALA A 16 -3.79 -1.50 -28.56
CA ALA A 16 -3.32 -1.98 -29.85
C ALA A 16 -1.81 -1.78 -30.00
N PRO A 17 -1.02 -2.86 -30.01
CA PRO A 17 0.22 -2.88 -30.76
C PRO A 17 -0.18 -2.98 -32.25
N PHE A 18 0.27 -2.07 -33.10
CA PHE A 18 0.63 -2.25 -34.53
C PHE A 18 0.52 -0.93 -35.30
N GLU A 19 1.52 -0.69 -36.15
CA GLU A 19 1.69 0.52 -36.96
C GLU A 19 0.74 0.47 -38.19
N ALA A 20 -0.21 1.41 -38.27
CA ALA A 20 -1.02 1.62 -39.46
C ALA A 20 -1.05 3.12 -39.81
N VAL A 21 -0.56 3.46 -41.01
CA VAL A 21 -0.53 4.82 -41.59
C VAL A 21 -1.90 5.15 -42.18
N VAL A 22 -2.51 6.29 -41.81
CA VAL A 22 -3.87 6.69 -42.21
C VAL A 22 -3.84 8.02 -42.97
N ARG A 23 -4.63 8.14 -44.06
CA ARG A 23 -4.65 9.36 -44.94
C ARG A 23 -6.01 10.07 -45.10
N ARG A 24 -7.10 9.70 -44.43
CA ARG A 24 -8.35 10.50 -44.31
C ARG A 24 -9.41 9.85 -43.40
N ALA A 25 -10.23 10.66 -42.72
CA ALA A 25 -11.35 10.24 -41.88
C ALA A 25 -12.73 10.56 -42.54
N ALA A 26 -13.74 9.71 -42.33
CA ALA A 26 -15.13 9.94 -42.76
C ALA A 26 -16.14 9.43 -41.72
N GLN A 27 -17.35 10.02 -41.72
CA GLN A 27 -18.40 9.94 -40.70
C GLN A 27 -19.25 8.66 -40.77
N VAL A 28 -19.60 8.06 -39.63
CA VAL A 28 -20.72 7.11 -39.49
C VAL A 28 -21.60 7.57 -38.32
N ALA A 29 -22.92 7.55 -38.50
CA ALA A 29 -23.91 8.07 -37.56
C ALA A 29 -24.50 6.96 -36.67
N GLY A 30 -24.59 7.24 -35.37
CA GLY A 30 -25.47 6.56 -34.41
C GLY A 30 -24.97 5.23 -33.82
N GLY A 31 -24.19 5.28 -32.73
CA GLY A 31 -23.83 4.12 -31.89
C GLY A 31 -22.69 4.44 -30.90
N ASP A 32 -22.55 3.62 -29.85
CA ASP A 32 -21.49 3.64 -28.80
C ASP A 32 -20.08 3.25 -29.33
N GLU A 33 -19.89 3.31 -30.64
CA GLU A 33 -18.68 2.92 -31.35
C GLU A 33 -18.31 3.99 -32.39
N ILE A 34 -17.04 4.39 -32.42
CA ILE A 34 -16.48 5.26 -33.46
C ILE A 34 -15.72 4.39 -34.44
N SER A 35 -16.17 4.37 -35.68
CA SER A 35 -15.46 3.71 -36.78
C SER A 35 -14.61 4.71 -37.58
N VAL A 36 -13.31 4.46 -37.70
CA VAL A 36 -12.37 5.18 -38.56
C VAL A 36 -11.84 4.22 -39.61
N SER A 37 -12.26 4.36 -40.86
CA SER A 37 -11.81 3.48 -41.95
C SER A 37 -10.54 4.00 -42.62
N ALA A 38 -9.54 3.12 -42.78
CA ALA A 38 -8.26 3.37 -43.44
C ALA A 38 -7.78 2.14 -44.23
N GLY A 39 -7.44 2.31 -45.52
CA GLY A 39 -6.81 1.26 -46.33
C GLY A 39 -7.63 -0.04 -46.49
N GLY A 40 -8.96 0.04 -46.49
CA GLY A 40 -9.85 -1.13 -46.55
C GLY A 40 -10.04 -1.85 -45.21
N ARG A 41 -9.62 -1.24 -44.09
CA ARG A 41 -9.85 -1.71 -42.73
C ARG A 41 -10.58 -0.64 -41.91
N THR A 42 -11.40 -1.05 -40.96
CA THR A 42 -12.14 -0.15 -40.06
C THR A 42 -11.58 -0.29 -38.65
N LEU A 43 -11.08 0.81 -38.09
CA LEU A 43 -10.73 0.93 -36.67
C LEU A 43 -12.00 1.27 -35.91
N VAL A 44 -12.47 0.37 -35.05
CA VAL A 44 -13.65 0.63 -34.22
C VAL A 44 -13.16 0.92 -32.80
N ALA A 45 -13.32 2.17 -32.35
CA ALA A 45 -13.11 2.56 -30.97
C ALA A 45 -14.45 2.48 -30.23
N ASP A 46 -14.56 1.51 -29.32
CA ASP A 46 -15.67 1.42 -28.36
C ASP A 46 -15.55 2.60 -27.39
N THR A 47 -16.53 3.52 -27.41
CA THR A 47 -16.53 4.68 -26.53
C THR A 47 -17.06 4.36 -25.14
N GLY A 48 -17.49 3.12 -24.89
CA GLY A 48 -18.41 2.78 -23.81
C GLY A 48 -19.71 3.59 -23.92
N ALA A 49 -20.52 3.56 -22.86
CA ALA A 49 -21.74 4.37 -22.72
C ALA A 49 -21.45 5.89 -22.56
N ARG A 50 -20.45 6.43 -23.25
CA ARG A 50 -20.16 7.87 -23.29
C ARG A 50 -21.02 8.52 -24.36
N SER A 51 -21.53 9.71 -24.03
CA SER A 51 -22.41 10.48 -24.90
C SER A 51 -21.79 10.75 -26.29
N VAL A 52 -22.64 11.00 -27.29
CA VAL A 52 -22.27 11.43 -28.66
C VAL A 52 -21.24 12.58 -28.68
N VAL A 53 -21.23 13.40 -27.62
CA VAL A 53 -20.30 14.52 -27.41
C VAL A 53 -18.87 14.04 -27.14
N ALA A 54 -18.68 13.05 -26.25
CA ALA A 54 -17.36 12.47 -25.99
C ALA A 54 -16.79 11.80 -27.24
N ALA A 55 -17.66 11.14 -28.02
CA ALA A 55 -17.25 10.54 -29.28
C ALA A 55 -16.82 11.58 -30.33
N ALA A 56 -17.46 12.74 -30.35
CA ALA A 56 -17.06 13.86 -31.21
C ALA A 56 -15.72 14.48 -30.77
N LEU A 57 -15.48 14.58 -29.47
CA LEU A 57 -14.22 15.10 -28.90
C LEU A 57 -13.03 14.22 -29.28
N VAL A 58 -13.13 12.91 -29.07
CA VAL A 58 -12.08 11.93 -29.42
C VAL A 58 -11.79 11.97 -30.93
N ARG A 59 -12.82 12.10 -31.77
CA ARG A 59 -12.65 12.29 -33.22
C ARG A 59 -11.88 13.57 -33.55
N GLY A 60 -12.24 14.69 -32.92
CA GLY A 60 -11.56 15.96 -33.09
C GLY A 60 -10.08 15.89 -32.69
N GLN A 61 -9.77 15.29 -31.55
CA GLN A 61 -8.41 15.08 -31.06
C GLN A 61 -7.60 14.18 -32.00
N LEU A 62 -8.17 13.07 -32.47
CA LEU A 62 -7.50 12.17 -33.41
C LEU A 62 -7.24 12.86 -34.76
N ALA A 63 -8.21 13.61 -35.28
CA ALA A 63 -8.04 14.37 -36.52
C ALA A 63 -6.96 15.45 -36.37
N ALA A 64 -6.92 16.17 -35.24
CA ALA A 64 -5.91 17.16 -34.94
C ALA A 64 -4.51 16.53 -34.82
N ALA A 65 -4.38 15.42 -34.09
CA ALA A 65 -3.12 14.69 -33.96
C ALA A 65 -2.60 14.21 -35.33
N LEU A 66 -3.45 13.55 -36.13
CA LEU A 66 -3.08 13.08 -37.47
C LEU A 66 -2.83 14.24 -38.46
N ALA A 67 -3.43 15.40 -38.28
CA ALA A 67 -3.11 16.58 -39.08
C ALA A 67 -1.75 17.19 -38.72
N ALA A 68 -1.38 17.17 -37.43
CA ALA A 68 -0.09 17.67 -36.94
C ALA A 68 1.09 16.78 -37.37
N ASP A 69 0.89 15.45 -37.42
CA ASP A 69 1.84 14.51 -38.02
C ASP A 69 1.10 13.48 -38.89
N PRO A 70 0.94 13.77 -40.21
CA PRO A 70 0.28 12.86 -41.15
C PRO A 70 1.02 11.54 -41.40
N GLY A 71 2.28 11.44 -40.99
CA GLY A 71 3.10 10.24 -41.12
C GLY A 71 2.96 9.27 -39.95
N GLN A 72 2.45 9.73 -38.80
CA GLN A 72 2.36 8.89 -37.61
C GLN A 72 1.33 7.76 -37.79
N PRO A 73 1.60 6.57 -37.25
CA PRO A 73 0.59 5.53 -37.14
C PRO A 73 -0.60 6.01 -36.29
N ALA A 74 -1.83 5.79 -36.74
CA ALA A 74 -3.02 6.21 -35.97
C ALA A 74 -3.09 5.57 -34.58
N GLY A 75 -2.60 4.32 -34.46
CA GLY A 75 -2.45 3.66 -33.17
C GLY A 75 -1.47 4.34 -32.21
N ARG A 76 -0.61 5.25 -32.69
CA ARG A 76 0.34 6.00 -31.85
C ARG A 76 -0.06 7.46 -31.63
N ALA A 77 -1.19 7.92 -32.18
CA ALA A 77 -1.64 9.30 -31.98
C ALA A 77 -1.84 9.57 -30.48
N TRP A 78 -1.23 10.65 -29.99
CA TRP A 78 -1.39 11.09 -28.61
C TRP A 78 -2.59 12.04 -28.54
N LEU A 79 -3.62 11.66 -27.78
CA LEU A 79 -4.90 12.39 -27.72
C LEU A 79 -5.00 13.33 -26.52
N TRP A 80 -3.89 13.59 -25.84
CA TRP A 80 -3.83 14.53 -24.72
C TRP A 80 -4.13 15.95 -25.22
N SER A 81 -5.08 16.60 -24.55
CA SER A 81 -5.57 17.93 -24.91
C SER A 81 -5.30 18.96 -23.82
N ASP A 82 -5.44 20.25 -24.17
CA ASP A 82 -5.32 21.36 -23.22
C ASP A 82 -6.35 21.28 -22.08
N GLU A 83 -7.48 20.59 -22.27
CA GLU A 83 -8.44 20.30 -21.21
C GLU A 83 -7.90 19.24 -20.24
N ASP A 84 -7.32 18.16 -20.77
CA ASP A 84 -6.70 17.12 -19.94
C ASP A 84 -5.58 17.72 -19.07
N GLU A 85 -4.73 18.57 -19.66
CA GLU A 85 -3.69 19.30 -18.95
C GLU A 85 -4.28 20.16 -17.83
N ARG A 86 -5.35 20.92 -18.09
CA ARG A 86 -6.00 21.76 -17.09
C ARG A 86 -6.61 20.94 -15.95
N ILE A 87 -7.30 19.84 -16.26
CA ILE A 87 -7.90 18.95 -15.26
C ILE A 87 -6.81 18.35 -14.36
N VAL A 88 -5.76 17.80 -14.96
CA VAL A 88 -4.68 17.15 -14.22
C VAL A 88 -3.85 18.16 -13.44
N ALA A 89 -3.56 19.34 -14.00
CA ALA A 89 -2.87 20.41 -13.28
C ALA A 89 -3.67 20.88 -12.06
N ALA A 90 -4.99 21.05 -12.18
CA ALA A 90 -5.86 21.47 -11.08
C ALA A 90 -5.99 20.42 -9.95
N ALA A 91 -5.75 19.14 -10.26
CA ALA A 91 -5.73 18.07 -9.27
C ALA A 91 -4.48 18.12 -8.36
N HIS A 92 -3.40 18.76 -8.82
CA HIS A 92 -2.14 18.87 -8.09
C HIS A 92 -2.09 20.14 -7.24
N ARG A 93 -1.63 20.00 -5.99
CA ARG A 93 -1.42 21.14 -5.09
C ARG A 93 0.04 21.24 -4.73
N ALA A 94 0.68 22.34 -5.10
CA ALA A 94 2.03 22.65 -4.66
C ALA A 94 2.01 22.94 -3.16
N ARG A 95 2.80 22.17 -2.39
CA ARG A 95 3.12 22.51 -1.02
C ARG A 95 4.45 21.89 -0.65
N THR A 96 5.29 22.69 -0.02
CA THR A 96 6.51 22.24 0.62
C THR A 96 6.27 22.25 2.13
N TRP A 97 6.45 21.10 2.76
CA TRP A 97 6.55 21.06 4.21
C TRP A 97 7.96 21.46 4.63
N ASP A 98 8.12 21.76 5.91
CA ASP A 98 9.43 21.98 6.51
C ASP A 98 10.36 20.79 6.23
N THR A 99 11.47 21.10 5.57
CA THR A 99 12.52 20.18 5.09
C THR A 99 13.80 20.31 5.92
N GLU A 100 13.72 20.83 7.15
CA GLU A 100 14.86 20.92 8.07
C GLU A 100 14.68 20.00 9.26
N ARG A 101 13.43 19.78 9.70
CA ARG A 101 13.12 18.96 10.88
C ARG A 101 12.64 17.55 10.50
N THR A 102 13.14 16.53 11.19
CA THR A 102 12.58 15.17 11.14
C THR A 102 11.38 15.04 12.08
N VAL A 103 10.53 14.03 11.87
CA VAL A 103 9.47 13.66 12.85
C VAL A 103 10.06 13.44 14.25
N ALA A 104 11.23 12.79 14.33
CA ALA A 104 11.94 12.56 15.59
C ALA A 104 12.25 13.89 16.33
N SER A 105 12.75 14.90 15.60
CA SER A 105 13.02 16.23 16.18
C SER A 105 11.75 16.96 16.64
N MET A 106 10.62 16.79 15.95
CA MET A 106 9.34 17.37 16.37
C MET A 106 8.84 16.74 17.67
N ILE A 107 8.97 15.41 17.80
CA ILE A 107 8.62 14.68 19.02
C ILE A 107 9.50 15.17 20.18
N ARG A 108 10.80 15.33 19.95
CA ARG A 108 11.75 15.86 20.93
C ARG A 108 11.37 17.27 21.39
N GLU A 109 10.91 18.11 20.49
CA GLU A 109 10.42 19.45 20.82
C GLU A 109 9.31 19.36 21.86
N HIS A 110 8.31 18.50 21.67
CA HIS A 110 7.23 18.29 22.65
C HIS A 110 7.72 17.68 23.97
N MET A 111 8.74 16.82 23.95
CA MET A 111 9.40 16.34 25.18
C MET A 111 10.00 17.47 26.01
N LEU A 112 10.45 18.55 25.37
CA LEU A 112 11.04 19.71 26.03
C LEU A 112 10.00 20.77 26.42
N VAL A 113 9.09 21.11 25.51
CA VAL A 113 8.15 22.24 25.71
C VAL A 113 6.87 21.83 26.41
N ARG A 114 6.51 20.54 26.39
CA ARG A 114 5.28 19.99 26.99
C ARG A 114 5.54 18.66 27.72
N PRO A 115 6.52 18.60 28.63
CA PRO A 115 6.94 17.35 29.27
C PRO A 115 5.82 16.64 30.02
N ASP A 116 4.87 17.38 30.59
CA ASP A 116 3.80 16.82 31.44
C ASP A 116 2.51 16.53 30.66
N ALA A 117 2.46 16.82 29.35
CA ALA A 117 1.36 16.42 28.50
C ALA A 117 1.39 14.91 28.24
N VAL A 118 0.21 14.29 28.14
CA VAL A 118 0.08 12.86 27.84
C VAL A 118 0.46 12.60 26.37
N ALA A 119 1.44 11.74 26.14
CA ALA A 119 1.87 11.31 24.82
C ALA A 119 1.20 9.99 24.41
N VAL A 120 1.12 9.03 25.34
CA VAL A 120 0.60 7.69 25.10
C VAL A 120 -0.40 7.32 26.19
N GLU A 121 -1.51 6.70 25.80
CA GLU A 121 -2.46 6.03 26.68
C GLU A 121 -2.45 4.53 26.42
N GLU A 122 -2.27 3.73 27.47
CA GLU A 122 -2.27 2.28 27.42
C GLU A 122 -3.18 1.75 28.52
N ASP A 123 -4.33 1.16 28.19
CA ASP A 123 -5.27 0.57 29.16
C ASP A 123 -5.63 1.50 30.35
N GLY A 124 -5.81 2.80 30.07
CA GLY A 124 -6.09 3.82 31.08
C GLY A 124 -4.85 4.35 31.83
N ARG A 125 -3.67 3.78 31.60
CA ARG A 125 -2.39 4.34 32.05
C ARG A 125 -1.95 5.45 31.12
N GLU A 126 -1.62 6.60 31.68
CA GLU A 126 -1.10 7.75 30.95
C GLU A 126 0.43 7.81 31.03
N VAL A 127 1.08 7.92 29.88
CA VAL A 127 2.53 8.14 29.74
C VAL A 127 2.75 9.52 29.14
N THR A 128 3.40 10.39 29.90
CA THR A 128 3.69 11.76 29.47
C THR A 128 4.84 11.80 28.46
N TYR A 129 4.99 12.91 27.74
CA TYR A 129 6.14 13.11 26.85
C TYR A 129 7.48 13.01 27.59
N ARG A 130 7.56 13.50 28.84
CA ARG A 130 8.73 13.31 29.72
C ARG A 130 9.03 11.84 29.94
N ARG A 131 8.02 11.07 30.36
CA ARG A 131 8.20 9.64 30.66
C ARG A 131 8.53 8.84 29.41
N LEU A 132 7.96 9.19 28.26
CA LEU A 132 8.32 8.58 26.98
C LEU A 132 9.78 8.87 26.62
N GLY A 133 10.27 10.09 26.85
CA GLY A 133 11.67 10.46 26.65
C GLY A 133 12.63 9.67 27.55
N GLU A 134 12.30 9.53 28.83
CA GLU A 134 13.04 8.72 29.80
C GLU A 134 13.12 7.23 29.40
N LEU A 135 11.99 6.65 29.01
CA LEU A 135 11.93 5.27 28.50
C LEU A 135 12.79 5.11 27.24
N THR A 136 12.69 6.07 26.32
CA THR A 136 13.48 6.08 25.08
C THR A 136 14.98 6.10 25.38
N ALA A 137 15.43 6.96 26.31
CA ALA A 137 16.83 7.05 26.70
C ALA A 137 17.35 5.76 27.35
N ALA A 138 16.55 5.13 28.23
CA ALA A 138 16.91 3.86 28.85
C ALA A 138 17.06 2.73 27.81
N VAL A 139 16.10 2.59 26.90
CA VAL A 139 16.13 1.58 25.84
C VAL A 139 17.30 1.83 24.88
N ALA A 140 17.53 3.08 24.50
CA ALA A 140 18.66 3.46 23.64
C ALA A 140 20.01 3.10 24.27
N ALA A 141 20.18 3.31 25.58
CA ALA A 141 21.41 2.94 26.27
C ALA A 141 21.65 1.41 26.25
N GLY A 142 20.59 0.60 26.41
CA GLY A 142 20.66 -0.86 26.25
C GLY A 142 21.06 -1.26 24.83
N PHE A 143 20.41 -0.69 23.83
CA PHE A 143 20.69 -0.98 22.42
C PHE A 143 22.12 -0.57 22.03
N ALA A 144 22.60 0.58 22.51
CA ALA A 144 23.98 1.04 22.29
C ALA A 144 25.02 0.10 22.91
N ARG A 145 24.79 -0.41 24.13
CA ARG A 145 25.68 -1.40 24.76
C ARG A 145 25.74 -2.72 23.99
N ALA A 146 24.64 -3.09 23.32
CA ALA A 146 24.59 -4.25 22.44
C ALA A 146 25.21 -3.99 21.05
N GLY A 147 25.64 -2.76 20.75
CA GLY A 147 26.35 -2.42 19.51
C GLY A 147 25.47 -1.86 18.39
N VAL A 148 24.25 -1.40 18.69
CA VAL A 148 23.43 -0.64 17.73
C VAL A 148 24.02 0.77 17.56
N GLY A 149 24.16 1.21 16.31
CA GLY A 149 24.67 2.54 15.96
C GLY A 149 24.04 3.14 14.71
N ALA A 150 24.55 4.30 14.30
CA ALA A 150 24.00 5.06 13.18
C ALA A 150 24.04 4.26 11.87
N GLY A 151 22.95 4.33 11.10
CA GLY A 151 22.80 3.60 9.85
C GLY A 151 22.35 2.13 9.99
N ASP A 152 22.32 1.57 11.20
CA ASP A 152 21.78 0.23 11.41
C ASP A 152 20.26 0.18 11.19
N LEU A 153 19.76 -1.01 10.88
CA LEU A 153 18.35 -1.36 11.02
C LEU A 153 18.17 -2.34 12.18
N VAL A 154 17.21 -2.06 13.05
CA VAL A 154 16.92 -2.89 14.23
C VAL A 154 15.54 -3.54 14.07
N GLY A 155 15.48 -4.87 14.14
CA GLY A 155 14.22 -5.62 14.17
C GLY A 155 13.42 -5.32 15.43
N ILE A 156 12.16 -4.93 15.31
CA ILE A 156 11.28 -4.65 16.45
C ILE A 156 9.99 -5.44 16.28
N GLY A 157 9.81 -6.47 17.10
CA GLY A 157 8.58 -7.25 17.18
C GLY A 157 8.09 -7.34 18.61
N LEU A 158 7.32 -6.35 19.05
CA LEU A 158 6.85 -6.24 20.43
C LEU A 158 5.34 -5.98 20.46
N PRO A 159 4.63 -6.34 21.55
CA PRO A 159 3.22 -6.02 21.72
C PRO A 159 3.00 -4.50 21.72
N ARG A 160 1.76 -4.05 21.48
CA ARG A 160 1.42 -2.61 21.54
C ARG A 160 1.49 -2.11 22.98
N ARG A 161 2.62 -1.51 23.34
CA ARG A 161 2.89 -0.92 24.66
C ARG A 161 3.69 0.37 24.52
N ALA A 162 3.72 1.19 25.57
CA ALA A 162 4.52 2.42 25.58
C ALA A 162 6.03 2.14 25.38
N GLU A 163 6.49 1.00 25.90
CA GLU A 163 7.87 0.53 25.77
C GLU A 163 8.22 0.19 24.31
N THR A 164 7.25 -0.25 23.51
CA THR A 164 7.43 -0.46 22.06
C THR A 164 7.61 0.85 21.33
N ILE A 165 6.83 1.88 21.69
CA ILE A 165 6.99 3.23 21.14
C ILE A 165 8.36 3.80 21.52
N ALA A 166 8.79 3.61 22.76
CA ALA A 166 10.13 3.98 23.22
C ALA A 166 11.23 3.25 22.46
N ALA A 167 11.06 1.96 22.12
CA ALA A 167 12.02 1.21 21.32
C ALA A 167 12.14 1.73 19.89
N LEU A 168 11.04 2.13 19.24
CA LEU A 168 11.06 2.77 17.92
C LEU A 168 11.81 4.11 17.96
N LEU A 169 11.58 4.92 19.00
CA LEU A 169 12.29 6.19 19.17
C LEU A 169 13.76 5.96 19.54
N ALA A 170 14.07 4.89 20.27
CA ALA A 170 15.43 4.57 20.67
C ALA A 170 16.33 4.31 19.45
N THR A 171 15.82 3.65 18.39
CA THR A 171 16.59 3.48 17.15
C THR A 171 16.94 4.84 16.55
N TRP A 172 15.97 5.75 16.43
CA TRP A 172 16.23 7.10 15.91
C TRP A 172 17.18 7.89 16.79
N SER A 173 17.17 7.69 18.12
CA SER A 173 18.11 8.37 19.02
C SER A 173 19.56 7.92 18.82
N LEU A 174 19.76 6.71 18.29
CA LEU A 174 21.06 6.14 17.95
C LEU A 174 21.46 6.42 16.48
N GLY A 175 20.64 7.13 15.71
CA GLY A 175 20.87 7.34 14.28
C GLY A 175 20.50 6.14 13.40
N ALA A 176 19.80 5.15 13.95
CA ALA A 176 19.38 3.92 13.28
C ALA A 176 17.91 4.00 12.83
N GLY A 177 17.53 3.16 11.87
CA GLY A 177 16.13 2.90 11.53
C GLY A 177 15.60 1.65 12.23
N PHE A 178 14.28 1.48 12.23
CA PHE A 178 13.66 0.23 12.72
C PHE A 178 13.07 -0.60 11.59
N LEU A 179 13.01 -1.91 11.79
CA LEU A 179 12.38 -2.90 10.93
C LEU A 179 11.28 -3.60 11.74
N PRO A 180 9.99 -3.29 11.53
CA PRO A 180 8.92 -4.00 12.20
C PRO A 180 8.89 -5.49 11.86
N LEU A 181 8.73 -6.32 12.88
CA LEU A 181 8.59 -7.77 12.76
C LEU A 181 7.30 -8.22 13.45
N ASP A 182 6.63 -9.23 12.90
CA ASP A 182 5.54 -9.89 13.62
C ASP A 182 6.11 -11.13 14.33
N PRO A 183 6.21 -11.14 15.67
CA PRO A 183 6.76 -12.26 16.41
C PRO A 183 5.93 -13.55 16.26
N LYS A 184 4.72 -13.48 15.68
CA LYS A 184 3.90 -14.65 15.33
C LYS A 184 4.35 -15.32 14.02
N HIS A 185 5.28 -14.71 13.26
CA HIS A 185 5.89 -15.33 12.08
C HIS A 185 6.86 -16.45 12.47
N PRO A 186 7.03 -17.47 11.61
CA PRO A 186 8.02 -18.52 11.83
C PRO A 186 9.45 -17.95 11.96
N PRO A 187 10.32 -18.52 12.84
CA PRO A 187 11.69 -18.05 13.03
C PRO A 187 12.51 -17.94 11.75
N LEU A 188 12.37 -18.88 10.81
CA LEU A 188 13.06 -18.84 9.51
C LEU A 188 12.65 -17.62 8.69
N ARG A 189 11.36 -17.25 8.73
CA ARG A 189 10.89 -16.05 8.06
C ARG A 189 11.46 -14.79 8.70
N LEU A 190 11.44 -14.72 10.03
CA LEU A 190 12.03 -13.59 10.76
C LEU A 190 13.52 -13.41 10.41
N GLY A 191 14.27 -14.52 10.35
CA GLY A 191 15.67 -14.53 9.93
C GLY A 191 15.86 -13.97 8.52
N HIS A 192 15.06 -14.43 7.55
CA HIS A 192 15.11 -13.88 6.18
C HIS A 192 14.70 -12.41 6.09
N GLN A 193 13.74 -11.94 6.90
CA GLN A 193 13.36 -10.53 6.93
C GLN A 193 14.51 -9.65 7.45
N LEU A 194 15.21 -10.11 8.49
CA LEU A 194 16.40 -9.47 9.02
C LEU A 194 17.54 -9.46 8.00
N GLU A 195 17.82 -10.60 7.38
CA GLU A 195 18.86 -10.74 6.35
C GLU A 195 18.60 -9.83 5.15
N ALA A 196 17.36 -9.82 4.63
CA ALA A 196 16.98 -8.96 3.51
C ALA A 196 17.08 -7.46 3.84
N ALA A 197 17.01 -7.09 5.12
CA ALA A 197 17.21 -5.73 5.59
C ALA A 197 18.67 -5.44 6.03
N GLY A 198 19.57 -6.43 6.00
CA GLY A 198 20.90 -6.30 6.59
C GLY A 198 20.89 -6.03 8.10
N ALA A 199 19.80 -6.35 8.79
CA ALA A 199 19.61 -6.10 10.22
C ALA A 199 20.24 -7.23 11.04
N ARG A 200 21.17 -6.87 11.94
CA ARG A 200 21.86 -7.83 12.82
C ARG A 200 21.26 -7.94 14.23
N HIS A 201 20.45 -6.96 14.62
CA HIS A 201 19.86 -6.88 15.96
C HIS A 201 18.34 -6.94 15.89
N ALA A 202 17.72 -7.60 16.85
CA ALA A 202 16.28 -7.55 17.01
C ALA A 202 15.86 -7.61 18.48
N VAL A 203 14.77 -6.93 18.80
CA VAL A 203 14.05 -7.06 20.08
C VAL A 203 12.73 -7.77 19.82
N LEU A 204 12.57 -8.94 20.44
CA LEU A 204 11.42 -9.83 20.28
C LEU A 204 10.93 -10.29 21.66
N PRO A 205 9.71 -10.84 21.77
CA PRO A 205 9.19 -11.34 23.03
C PRO A 205 9.99 -12.57 23.49
N PRO A 206 10.05 -12.85 24.81
CA PRO A 206 10.73 -14.03 25.32
C PRO A 206 10.24 -15.32 24.63
N GLY A 207 11.17 -16.22 24.29
CA GLY A 207 10.89 -17.49 23.62
C GLY A 207 10.83 -17.43 22.10
N VAL A 208 10.96 -16.25 21.48
CA VAL A 208 11.15 -16.11 20.04
C VAL A 208 12.63 -15.93 19.74
N GLU A 209 13.28 -17.00 19.28
CA GLU A 209 14.68 -16.98 18.88
C GLU A 209 14.81 -16.99 17.36
N VAL A 210 15.70 -16.14 16.84
CA VAL A 210 15.98 -16.06 15.40
C VAL A 210 17.46 -16.38 15.18
N PRO A 211 17.80 -17.48 14.48
CA PRO A 211 19.18 -17.85 14.22
C PRO A 211 19.96 -16.72 13.54
N GLY A 212 21.20 -16.47 14.00
CA GLY A 212 22.07 -15.44 13.44
C GLY A 212 21.75 -13.99 13.85
N CYS A 213 20.70 -13.77 14.65
CA CYS A 213 20.34 -12.45 15.16
C CYS A 213 20.89 -12.22 16.58
N VAL A 214 21.42 -11.02 16.83
CA VAL A 214 21.74 -10.55 18.18
C VAL A 214 20.45 -10.11 18.86
N ALA A 215 20.01 -10.86 19.86
CA ALA A 215 18.82 -10.51 20.64
C ALA A 215 19.10 -9.31 21.54
N LEU A 216 18.25 -8.30 21.45
CA LEU A 216 18.23 -7.12 22.30
C LEU A 216 17.24 -7.31 23.45
N THR A 217 17.58 -6.78 24.62
CA THR A 217 16.67 -6.69 25.76
C THR A 217 16.10 -5.29 25.88
N LEU A 218 14.80 -5.19 26.23
CA LEU A 218 14.18 -3.92 26.59
C LEU A 218 14.61 -3.55 28.01
N GLU A 219 15.64 -2.72 28.11
CA GLU A 219 16.01 -2.11 29.38
C GLU A 219 15.19 -0.83 29.60
N THR A 220 14.24 -0.89 30.53
CA THR A 220 13.27 0.21 30.79
C THR A 220 13.52 0.91 32.13
N THR A 221 14.48 0.42 32.92
CA THR A 221 14.85 1.03 34.19
C THR A 221 15.76 2.23 33.95
N THR A 222 15.31 3.41 34.34
CA THR A 222 16.13 4.61 34.40
C THR A 222 17.02 4.53 35.64
N THR A 223 18.33 4.40 35.49
CA THR A 223 19.24 4.54 36.64
C THR A 223 19.11 5.97 37.18
N ALA A 224 18.74 6.10 38.45
CA ALA A 224 18.27 7.34 39.10
C ALA A 224 19.32 8.46 39.30
N ALA A 225 20.33 8.57 38.43
CA ALA A 225 21.48 9.46 38.64
C ALA A 225 21.89 10.33 37.42
N SER A 226 21.10 10.41 36.35
CA SER A 226 21.28 11.50 35.37
C SER A 226 20.03 12.38 35.39
N ASP A 227 20.21 13.69 35.49
CA ASP A 227 19.20 14.67 35.10
C ASP A 227 18.43 14.15 33.88
N ALA A 228 17.09 14.17 33.90
CA ALA A 228 16.26 13.54 32.87
C ALA A 228 16.70 13.94 31.44
N VAL A 229 17.55 13.13 30.83
CA VAL A 229 18.17 13.46 29.54
C VAL A 229 17.11 13.20 28.48
N VAL A 230 16.52 14.26 27.96
CA VAL A 230 15.73 14.17 26.73
C VAL A 230 16.68 13.69 25.62
N PRO A 231 16.42 12.53 24.98
CA PRO A 231 17.33 11.96 24.01
C PRO A 231 17.57 12.93 22.84
N GLY A 232 18.80 12.93 22.34
CA GLY A 232 19.10 13.52 21.04
C GLY A 232 18.56 12.60 19.93
N PHE A 233 18.20 13.18 18.78
CA PHE A 233 17.85 12.43 17.59
C PHE A 233 18.77 12.89 16.45
N PRO A 234 19.96 12.27 16.29
CA PRO A 234 20.97 12.69 15.31
C PRO A 234 20.59 12.30 13.87
N VAL A 235 19.42 11.70 13.65
CA VAL A 235 18.94 11.31 12.31
C VAL A 235 18.77 12.51 11.39
N GLY A 236 19.42 12.43 10.22
CA GLY A 236 19.20 13.35 9.11
C GLY A 236 17.97 12.96 8.29
N LEU A 237 17.50 13.88 7.45
CA LEU A 237 16.32 13.69 6.60
C LEU A 237 16.48 12.60 5.55
N ASP A 238 17.70 12.34 5.09
CA ASP A 238 18.01 11.30 4.10
C ASP A 238 18.31 9.93 4.74
N GLY A 239 18.42 9.89 6.07
CA GLY A 239 18.58 8.65 6.81
C GLY A 239 17.31 7.79 6.76
N VAL A 240 17.48 6.47 6.87
CA VAL A 240 16.36 5.53 6.90
C VAL A 240 15.62 5.66 8.23
N ALA A 241 14.36 6.11 8.17
CA ALA A 241 13.49 6.16 9.34
C ALA A 241 13.03 4.75 9.73
N TYR A 242 12.61 3.98 8.73
CA TYR A 242 12.22 2.59 8.90
C TYR A 242 12.34 1.83 7.59
N ALA A 243 12.43 0.51 7.71
CA ALA A 243 12.27 -0.39 6.59
C ALA A 243 11.07 -1.31 6.83
N LEU A 244 10.30 -1.60 5.78
CA LEU A 244 9.19 -2.55 5.87
C LEU A 244 9.41 -3.73 4.93
N SER A 245 9.28 -4.93 5.51
CA SER A 245 9.28 -6.16 4.73
C SER A 245 7.95 -6.30 3.98
N THR A 246 8.03 -6.47 2.67
CA THR A 246 6.90 -6.81 1.81
C THR A 246 7.12 -8.18 1.16
N SER A 247 6.04 -8.80 0.71
CA SER A 247 6.08 -10.02 -0.08
C SER A 247 6.93 -9.82 -1.34
N GLY A 248 7.72 -10.83 -1.70
CA GLY A 248 8.63 -10.78 -2.85
C GLY A 248 8.33 -11.91 -3.81
N SER A 249 8.22 -11.60 -5.11
CA SER A 249 7.94 -12.57 -6.18
C SER A 249 8.96 -13.70 -6.32
N THR A 250 10.14 -13.58 -5.69
CA THR A 250 11.18 -14.61 -5.67
C THR A 250 11.07 -15.56 -4.46
N GLY A 251 10.03 -15.44 -3.63
CA GLY A 251 9.90 -16.21 -2.37
C GLY A 251 10.74 -15.68 -1.22
N THR A 252 11.46 -14.57 -1.42
CA THR A 252 12.27 -13.91 -0.39
C THR A 252 11.66 -12.55 -0.08
N PRO A 253 11.40 -12.22 1.21
CA PRO A 253 10.92 -10.89 1.60
C PRO A 253 11.84 -9.79 1.06
N LYS A 254 11.25 -8.68 0.63
CA LYS A 254 11.99 -7.47 0.22
C LYS A 254 11.76 -6.35 1.24
N ALA A 255 12.80 -5.66 1.66
CA ALA A 255 12.70 -4.56 2.62
C ALA A 255 12.67 -3.21 1.88
N VAL A 256 11.58 -2.46 2.00
CA VAL A 256 11.44 -1.11 1.42
C VAL A 256 12.01 -0.09 2.42
N ALA A 257 13.04 0.65 2.04
CA ALA A 257 13.69 1.65 2.90
C ALA A 257 13.02 3.03 2.78
N ILE A 258 12.40 3.51 3.87
CA ILE A 258 11.70 4.78 3.92
C ILE A 258 12.58 5.84 4.62
N PRO A 259 12.91 6.95 3.94
CA PRO A 259 13.72 8.00 4.54
C PRO A 259 12.89 8.91 5.47
N HIS A 260 13.57 9.62 6.37
CA HIS A 260 12.93 10.55 7.30
C HIS A 260 12.19 11.69 6.61
N HIS A 261 12.67 12.19 5.46
CA HIS A 261 11.96 13.24 4.70
C HIS A 261 10.61 12.75 4.16
N ALA A 262 10.53 11.50 3.70
CA ALA A 262 9.31 10.92 3.18
C ALA A 262 8.27 10.73 4.30
N LEU A 263 8.70 10.20 5.45
CA LEU A 263 7.85 10.10 6.63
C LEU A 263 7.38 11.49 7.10
N ARG A 264 8.29 12.48 7.15
CA ARG A 264 7.94 13.86 7.55
C ARG A 264 6.92 14.48 6.60
N HIS A 265 7.09 14.29 5.29
CA HIS A 265 6.13 14.76 4.31
C HIS A 265 4.75 14.14 4.54
N CYS A 266 4.68 12.81 4.64
CA CYS A 266 3.43 12.10 4.86
C CYS A 266 2.71 12.58 6.13
N VAL A 267 3.42 12.68 7.26
CA VAL A 267 2.86 13.18 8.53
C VAL A 267 2.33 14.62 8.37
N GLY A 268 3.10 15.51 7.73
CA GLY A 268 2.66 16.89 7.49
C GLY A 268 1.43 16.99 6.59
N ALA A 269 1.38 16.20 5.52
CA ALA A 269 0.27 16.17 4.59
C ALA A 269 -1.02 15.65 5.24
N ILE A 270 -0.95 14.58 6.03
CA ILE A 270 -2.11 14.05 6.75
C ILE A 270 -2.54 14.99 7.87
N ALA A 271 -1.60 15.55 8.64
CA ALA A 271 -1.90 16.56 9.66
C ALA A 271 -2.69 17.73 9.07
N HIS A 272 -2.28 18.23 7.90
CA HIS A 272 -3.01 19.29 7.22
C HIS A 272 -4.36 18.84 6.67
N MET A 273 -4.47 17.62 6.16
CA MET A 273 -5.72 17.08 5.62
C MET A 273 -6.85 17.07 6.65
N ILE A 274 -6.52 16.72 7.89
CA ILE A 274 -7.50 16.64 9.00
C ILE A 274 -7.51 17.87 9.91
N ASP A 275 -6.78 18.94 9.53
CA ASP A 275 -6.58 20.14 10.35
C ASP A 275 -6.13 19.82 11.80
N ALA A 276 -5.13 18.94 11.90
CA ALA A 276 -4.66 18.40 13.16
C ALA A 276 -4.06 19.47 14.09
N ASP A 277 -4.70 19.69 15.24
CA ASP A 277 -4.11 20.34 16.41
C ASP A 277 -4.10 19.36 17.57
N ARG A 278 -2.94 18.75 17.82
CA ARG A 278 -2.71 17.77 18.90
C ARG A 278 -3.77 16.64 18.92
N PRO A 279 -3.98 15.96 17.78
CA PRO A 279 -5.02 14.97 17.62
C PRO A 279 -4.85 13.78 18.57
N HIS A 280 -5.97 13.17 18.92
CA HIS A 280 -6.04 11.86 19.54
C HIS A 280 -6.20 10.81 18.45
N VAL A 281 -5.21 9.93 18.32
CA VAL A 281 -5.18 8.90 17.28
C VAL A 281 -4.98 7.54 17.92
N THR A 282 -5.71 6.54 17.43
CA THR A 282 -5.58 5.16 17.91
C THR A 282 -4.48 4.42 17.16
N HIS A 283 -3.68 3.63 17.89
CA HIS A 283 -2.78 2.64 17.31
C HIS A 283 -3.47 1.27 17.31
N MET A 284 -3.98 0.86 16.15
CA MET A 284 -4.66 -0.43 15.93
C MET A 284 -4.06 -1.26 14.81
N ALA A 285 -3.34 -0.66 13.86
CA ALA A 285 -2.67 -1.40 12.81
C ALA A 285 -1.55 -2.29 13.40
N THR A 286 -1.25 -3.38 12.73
CA THR A 286 -0.06 -4.19 13.04
C THR A 286 1.19 -3.39 12.70
N LEU A 287 2.25 -3.47 13.50
CA LEU A 287 3.48 -2.70 13.28
C LEU A 287 4.16 -3.01 11.93
N THR A 288 3.92 -4.22 11.40
CA THR A 288 4.37 -4.67 10.07
C THR A 288 3.59 -4.06 8.90
N PHE A 289 2.61 -3.20 9.16
CA PHE A 289 1.88 -2.45 8.15
C PHE A 289 2.17 -0.96 8.30
N ASP A 290 2.50 -0.30 7.20
CA ASP A 290 2.92 1.11 7.15
C ASP A 290 1.88 2.09 7.71
N MET A 291 0.58 1.75 7.67
CA MET A 291 -0.46 2.49 8.37
C MET A 291 -0.12 2.75 9.85
N SER A 292 0.46 1.77 10.55
CA SER A 292 0.85 1.90 11.96
C SER A 292 1.82 3.05 12.20
N THR A 293 2.73 3.29 11.25
CA THR A 293 3.69 4.40 11.31
C THR A 293 2.95 5.74 11.33
N MET A 294 1.90 5.90 10.53
CA MET A 294 1.07 7.12 10.59
C MET A 294 0.31 7.21 11.92
N GLU A 295 -0.31 6.12 12.40
CA GLU A 295 -1.03 6.10 13.68
C GLU A 295 -0.14 6.58 14.83
N ILE A 296 1.10 6.10 14.87
CA ILE A 296 2.06 6.38 15.94
C ILE A 296 2.60 7.80 15.82
N PHE A 297 3.12 8.18 14.66
CA PHE A 297 3.95 9.37 14.56
C PHE A 297 3.16 10.66 14.26
N LEU A 298 1.94 10.56 13.71
CA LEU A 298 1.08 11.72 13.52
C LEU A 298 0.78 12.44 14.85
N PRO A 299 0.18 11.79 15.87
CA PRO A 299 -0.10 12.46 17.14
C PRO A 299 1.17 12.88 17.86
N LEU A 300 2.22 12.05 17.87
CA LEU A 300 3.44 12.35 18.63
C LEU A 300 4.20 13.56 18.05
N ALA A 301 4.27 13.69 16.73
CA ALA A 301 4.92 14.83 16.08
C ALA A 301 4.13 16.14 16.22
N THR A 302 2.81 16.05 16.37
CA THR A 302 1.92 17.21 16.50
C THR A 302 1.59 17.56 17.96
N GLY A 303 2.17 16.84 18.93
CA GLY A 303 1.96 17.09 20.37
C GLY A 303 0.61 16.59 20.89
N GLY A 304 -0.03 15.70 20.14
CA GLY A 304 -1.26 14.99 20.47
C GLY A 304 -1.03 13.76 21.34
N ARG A 305 -2.02 12.86 21.34
CA ARG A 305 -2.08 11.65 22.18
C ARG A 305 -2.26 10.40 21.32
N LEU A 306 -1.43 9.40 21.54
CA LEU A 306 -1.53 8.07 20.94
C LEU A 306 -2.26 7.12 21.88
N LEU A 307 -3.39 6.55 21.45
CA LEU A 307 -4.18 5.62 22.24
C LEU A 307 -3.92 4.19 21.76
N LEU A 308 -3.25 3.38 22.59
CA LEU A 308 -2.89 2.01 22.22
C LEU A 308 -4.11 1.09 22.35
N LEU A 309 -4.48 0.43 21.24
CA LEU A 309 -5.53 -0.57 21.26
C LEU A 309 -4.97 -1.91 21.76
N HIS A 310 -5.55 -2.43 22.84
CA HIS A 310 -5.23 -3.77 23.34
C HIS A 310 -5.51 -4.85 22.27
N GLU A 311 -4.58 -5.80 22.09
CA GLU A 311 -4.65 -6.80 21.00
C GLU A 311 -5.94 -7.61 20.99
N ASP A 312 -6.50 -7.93 22.16
CA ASP A 312 -7.74 -8.72 22.28
C ASP A 312 -8.97 -8.00 21.72
N LEU A 313 -8.99 -6.66 21.74
CA LEU A 313 -10.10 -5.88 21.20
C LEU A 313 -10.13 -5.92 19.68
N GLN A 314 -8.97 -6.06 19.04
CA GLN A 314 -8.88 -6.08 17.58
C GLN A 314 -9.60 -7.28 16.95
N ARG A 315 -9.81 -8.36 17.71
CA ARG A 315 -10.47 -9.59 17.24
C ARG A 315 -11.97 -9.62 17.51
N ASP A 316 -12.49 -8.65 18.25
CA ASP A 316 -13.88 -8.57 18.66
C ASP A 316 -14.49 -7.26 18.13
N PRO A 317 -15.20 -7.30 16.99
CA PRO A 317 -15.71 -6.08 16.35
C PRO A 317 -16.68 -5.29 17.21
N GLU A 318 -17.46 -5.94 18.08
CA GLU A 318 -18.40 -5.29 18.99
C GLU A 318 -17.65 -4.55 20.09
N ARG A 319 -16.68 -5.21 20.73
CA ARG A 319 -15.83 -4.57 21.75
C ARG A 319 -14.95 -3.47 21.15
N LEU A 320 -14.49 -3.63 19.91
CA LEU A 320 -13.75 -2.58 19.20
C LEU A 320 -14.64 -1.37 18.94
N ALA A 321 -15.87 -1.57 18.46
CA ALA A 321 -16.83 -0.49 18.27
C ALA A 321 -17.09 0.27 19.58
N ALA A 322 -17.37 -0.45 20.68
CA ALA A 322 -17.54 0.16 22.00
C ALA A 322 -16.30 0.93 22.48
N TRP A 323 -15.09 0.42 22.17
CA TRP A 323 -13.84 1.09 22.53
C TRP A 323 -13.64 2.40 21.76
N LEU A 324 -13.98 2.41 20.47
CA LEU A 324 -13.88 3.58 19.58
C LEU A 324 -14.85 4.69 19.99
N THR A 325 -16.09 4.34 20.33
CA THR A 325 -17.13 5.31 20.70
C THR A 325 -16.98 5.83 22.13
N GLY A 326 -16.32 5.07 23.01
CA GLY A 326 -16.05 5.48 24.39
C GLY A 326 -14.90 6.49 24.55
N ARG A 327 -14.27 6.94 23.46
CA ARG A 327 -13.06 7.79 23.47
C ARG A 327 -13.21 9.00 22.57
N ARG A 328 -12.54 10.10 22.94
CA ARG A 328 -12.36 11.25 22.05
C ARG A 328 -11.23 10.95 21.09
N LEU A 329 -11.56 10.62 19.85
CA LEU A 329 -10.63 10.37 18.75
C LEU A 329 -10.84 11.44 17.67
N ASP A 330 -9.76 11.92 17.08
CA ASP A 330 -9.81 12.86 15.95
C ASP A 330 -9.61 12.13 14.62
N LEU A 331 -8.82 11.05 14.63
CA LEU A 331 -8.57 10.19 13.47
C LEU A 331 -8.59 8.70 13.85
N VAL A 332 -9.29 7.92 13.03
CA VAL A 332 -9.22 6.46 13.04
C VAL A 332 -8.94 5.98 11.62
N GLN A 333 -8.02 5.03 11.46
CA GLN A 333 -7.79 4.40 10.17
C GLN A 333 -7.89 2.90 10.28
N ALA A 334 -8.42 2.27 9.23
CA ALA A 334 -8.47 0.82 9.14
C ALA A 334 -8.61 0.39 7.68
N THR A 335 -8.49 -0.91 7.45
CA THR A 335 -8.81 -1.48 6.13
C THR A 335 -10.31 -1.54 5.92
N PRO A 336 -10.82 -1.52 4.67
CA PRO A 336 -12.23 -1.80 4.39
C PRO A 336 -12.72 -3.11 5.00
N THR A 337 -11.87 -4.15 5.10
CA THR A 337 -12.20 -5.40 5.82
C THR A 337 -12.51 -5.16 7.29
N THR A 338 -11.64 -4.43 7.99
CA THR A 338 -11.86 -4.10 9.41
C THR A 338 -13.13 -3.27 9.58
N TRP A 339 -13.34 -2.25 8.74
CA TRP A 339 -14.55 -1.43 8.81
C TRP A 339 -15.83 -2.22 8.56
N ARG A 340 -15.86 -3.14 7.58
CA ARG A 340 -17.03 -4.02 7.35
C ARG A 340 -17.42 -4.82 8.59
N MET A 341 -16.44 -5.25 9.38
CA MET A 341 -16.68 -6.00 10.61
C MET A 341 -17.15 -5.09 11.75
N THR A 342 -16.58 -3.90 11.88
CA THR A 342 -16.83 -3.00 13.03
C THR A 342 -18.05 -2.10 12.88
N VAL A 343 -18.30 -1.55 11.68
CA VAL A 343 -19.37 -0.57 11.43
C VAL A 343 -20.79 -1.07 11.78
N PRO A 344 -21.15 -2.35 11.59
CA PRO A 344 -22.45 -2.87 12.03
C PRO A 344 -22.71 -2.70 13.53
N HIS A 345 -21.65 -2.60 14.35
CA HIS A 345 -21.73 -2.39 15.79
C HIS A 345 -21.64 -0.92 16.20
N LEU A 346 -21.53 0.02 15.24
CA LEU A 346 -21.49 1.46 15.50
C LEU A 346 -22.88 2.09 15.36
N GLU A 347 -23.26 2.84 16.39
CA GLU A 347 -24.51 3.60 16.41
C GLU A 347 -24.44 4.82 15.46
N ARG A 348 -25.61 5.33 15.07
CA ARG A 348 -25.71 6.53 14.25
C ARG A 348 -25.12 7.73 15.01
N GLY A 349 -24.26 8.51 14.36
CA GLY A 349 -23.62 9.68 14.98
C GLY A 349 -22.51 9.36 16.01
N SER A 350 -22.18 8.08 16.23
CA SER A 350 -21.21 7.67 17.26
C SER A 350 -19.76 8.07 16.97
N LEU A 351 -19.44 8.44 15.72
CA LEU A 351 -18.15 8.97 15.28
C LEU A 351 -18.29 10.39 14.71
N ALA A 352 -19.26 11.18 15.19
CA ALA A 352 -19.48 12.53 14.71
C ALA A 352 -18.22 13.39 14.80
N GLY A 353 -17.77 13.91 13.65
CA GLY A 353 -16.61 14.79 13.55
C GLY A 353 -15.24 14.09 13.60
N VAL A 354 -15.21 12.76 13.67
CA VAL A 354 -14.00 11.95 13.56
C VAL A 354 -13.64 11.77 12.08
N ASP A 355 -12.38 11.98 11.71
CA ASP A 355 -11.88 11.57 10.40
C ASP A 355 -11.67 10.05 10.39
N VAL A 356 -12.23 9.39 9.39
CA VAL A 356 -12.04 7.95 9.15
C VAL A 356 -11.31 7.77 7.84
N ILE A 357 -10.13 7.15 7.88
CA ILE A 357 -9.42 6.71 6.67
C ILE A 357 -9.67 5.22 6.46
N ALA A 358 -10.21 4.87 5.29
CA ALA A 358 -10.26 3.50 4.80
C ALA A 358 -9.20 3.34 3.70
N GLY A 359 -8.24 2.43 3.89
CA GLY A 359 -7.13 2.26 2.95
C GLY A 359 -6.65 0.82 2.83
N GLY A 360 -5.72 0.58 1.90
CA GLY A 360 -5.12 -0.74 1.69
C GLY A 360 -5.94 -1.70 0.83
N GLU A 361 -7.25 -1.51 0.69
CA GLU A 361 -8.14 -2.26 -0.24
C GLU A 361 -8.97 -1.30 -1.10
N ALA A 362 -9.65 -1.84 -2.12
CA ALA A 362 -10.70 -1.10 -2.81
C ALA A 362 -11.85 -0.82 -1.84
N LEU A 363 -12.32 0.42 -1.83
CA LEU A 363 -13.44 0.88 -1.00
C LEU A 363 -14.71 0.86 -1.84
N ASN A 364 -15.80 0.30 -1.30
CA ASN A 364 -17.09 0.23 -2.00
C ASN A 364 -18.09 1.24 -1.43
N ALA A 365 -19.06 1.65 -2.25
CA ALA A 365 -20.05 2.67 -1.90
C ALA A 365 -20.93 2.26 -0.70
N ALA A 366 -21.29 0.97 -0.59
CA ALA A 366 -22.13 0.45 0.49
C ALA A 366 -21.48 0.64 1.88
N LEU A 367 -20.19 0.32 2.00
CA LEU A 367 -19.45 0.52 3.26
C LEU A 367 -19.31 2.00 3.60
N VAL A 368 -19.10 2.86 2.60
CA VAL A 368 -19.01 4.31 2.81
C VAL A 368 -20.33 4.87 3.34
N ALA A 369 -21.47 4.46 2.77
CA ALA A 369 -22.79 4.90 3.25
C ALA A 369 -23.01 4.53 4.73
N GLU A 370 -22.61 3.32 5.15
CA GLU A 370 -22.66 2.91 6.55
C GLU A 370 -21.70 3.71 7.44
N LEU A 371 -20.51 4.05 6.94
CA LEU A 371 -19.58 4.93 7.66
C LEU A 371 -20.15 6.35 7.82
N HIS A 372 -20.78 6.93 6.79
CA HIS A 372 -21.45 8.23 6.89
C HIS A 372 -22.57 8.24 7.92
N ARG A 373 -23.31 7.13 8.08
CA ARG A 373 -24.33 7.00 9.13
C ARG A 373 -23.75 7.21 10.53
N THR A 374 -22.47 6.89 10.76
CA THR A 374 -21.80 7.11 12.06
C THR A 374 -21.47 8.59 12.31
N GLY A 375 -21.60 9.48 11.32
CA GLY A 375 -21.24 10.91 11.42
C GLY A 375 -19.76 11.20 11.16
N ALA A 376 -18.98 10.18 10.78
CA ALA A 376 -17.57 10.33 10.43
C ALA A 376 -17.37 11.08 9.10
N ARG A 377 -16.24 11.80 8.99
CA ARG A 377 -15.72 12.30 7.71
C ARG A 377 -14.91 11.20 7.05
N VAL A 378 -15.38 10.67 5.92
CA VAL A 378 -14.79 9.46 5.32
C VAL A 378 -13.78 9.83 4.24
N TRP A 379 -12.60 9.22 4.35
CA TRP A 379 -11.50 9.36 3.42
C TRP A 379 -11.13 8.00 2.84
N ASN A 380 -11.04 7.91 1.51
CA ASN A 380 -10.36 6.80 0.85
C ASN A 380 -8.87 7.11 0.78
N GLY A 381 -8.03 6.27 1.38
CA GLY A 381 -6.57 6.43 1.42
C GLY A 381 -5.87 5.43 0.50
N TYR A 382 -5.09 5.93 -0.45
CA TYR A 382 -4.30 5.12 -1.37
C TYR A 382 -2.81 5.50 -1.29
N GLY A 383 -1.97 4.47 -1.20
CA GLY A 383 -0.53 4.57 -1.35
C GLY A 383 0.10 3.18 -1.25
N PRO A 384 1.03 2.81 -2.14
CA PRO A 384 1.91 1.68 -1.92
C PRO A 384 2.98 2.01 -0.87
N THR A 385 3.54 0.98 -0.22
CA THR A 385 4.62 1.15 0.77
C THR A 385 5.83 1.87 0.18
N GLU A 386 6.14 1.64 -1.09
CA GLU A 386 7.21 2.31 -1.84
C GLU A 386 7.05 3.83 -1.97
N THR A 387 5.87 4.38 -1.65
CA THR A 387 5.61 5.82 -1.64
C THR A 387 5.09 6.31 -0.29
N THR A 388 5.48 5.64 0.80
CA THR A 388 5.23 6.05 2.18
C THR A 388 3.74 6.24 2.50
N ILE A 389 3.05 5.15 2.84
CA ILE A 389 1.72 5.10 3.47
C ILE A 389 0.59 5.56 2.55
N TYR A 390 0.37 6.88 2.39
CA TYR A 390 -0.68 7.45 1.56
C TYR A 390 -0.12 8.57 0.69
N THR A 391 -0.42 8.54 -0.61
CA THR A 391 -0.02 9.57 -1.59
C THR A 391 -1.21 10.17 -2.32
N VAL A 392 -2.33 9.47 -2.37
CA VAL A 392 -3.58 9.92 -3.01
C VAL A 392 -4.71 9.72 -2.01
N THR A 393 -5.54 10.73 -1.81
CA THR A 393 -6.70 10.65 -0.91
C THR A 393 -7.96 11.22 -1.54
N HIS A 394 -9.10 10.66 -1.15
CA HIS A 394 -10.42 11.13 -1.56
C HIS A 394 -11.29 11.38 -0.34
N HIS A 395 -11.69 12.64 -0.10
CA HIS A 395 -12.82 12.90 0.79
C HIS A 395 -14.09 12.43 0.09
N VAL A 396 -14.70 11.36 0.59
CA VAL A 396 -15.81 10.70 -0.11
C VAL A 396 -17.10 11.45 0.20
N PRO A 397 -17.83 11.97 -0.80
CA PRO A 397 -19.09 12.69 -0.57
C PRO A 397 -20.22 11.73 -0.19
N ASP A 398 -21.27 12.26 0.44
CA ASP A 398 -22.54 11.57 0.67
C ASP A 398 -23.63 12.11 -0.28
N PRO A 399 -24.20 11.29 -1.19
CA PRO A 399 -23.93 9.87 -1.42
C PRO A 399 -22.59 9.60 -2.13
N PRO A 400 -21.96 8.42 -1.88
CA PRO A 400 -20.70 8.05 -2.53
C PRO A 400 -20.89 7.65 -3.99
N ALA A 401 -19.84 7.87 -4.80
CA ALA A 401 -19.74 7.30 -6.14
C ALA A 401 -19.44 5.79 -6.07
N ASP A 402 -19.82 5.03 -7.12
CA ASP A 402 -19.52 3.60 -7.24
C ASP A 402 -18.93 3.30 -8.65
N PRO A 403 -17.71 2.75 -8.76
CA PRO A 403 -16.74 2.51 -7.69
C PRO A 403 -16.20 3.80 -7.05
N VAL A 404 -15.78 3.72 -5.78
CA VAL A 404 -15.19 4.86 -5.07
C VAL A 404 -13.79 5.16 -5.63
N PRO A 405 -13.52 6.38 -6.14
CA PRO A 405 -12.20 6.73 -6.67
C PRO A 405 -11.16 6.83 -5.54
N ILE A 406 -9.88 6.70 -5.89
CA ILE A 406 -8.78 6.85 -4.93
C ILE A 406 -8.46 8.33 -4.64
N GLY A 407 -8.88 9.25 -5.51
CA GLY A 407 -8.92 10.68 -5.21
C GLY A 407 -7.82 11.49 -5.89
N ARG A 408 -7.26 12.46 -5.16
CA ARG A 408 -6.24 13.40 -5.66
C ARG A 408 -4.92 13.21 -4.92
N PRO A 409 -3.78 13.51 -5.57
CA PRO A 409 -2.49 13.50 -4.90
C PRO A 409 -2.50 14.43 -3.67
N LEU A 410 -1.87 13.98 -2.58
CA LEU A 410 -1.60 14.83 -1.43
C LEU A 410 -0.75 16.05 -1.86
N PRO A 411 -0.85 17.19 -1.16
CA PRO A 411 -0.05 18.36 -1.49
C PRO A 411 1.45 18.04 -1.50
N GLY A 412 2.16 18.42 -2.57
CA GLY A 412 3.57 18.11 -2.81
C GLY A 412 3.84 16.81 -3.59
N ILE A 413 2.84 15.92 -3.71
CA ILE A 413 2.93 14.71 -4.53
C ILE A 413 2.56 15.01 -5.97
N ARG A 414 3.26 14.36 -6.90
CA ARG A 414 2.92 14.35 -8.33
C ARG A 414 2.46 12.94 -8.71
N ALA A 415 1.35 12.86 -9.43
CA ALA A 415 0.84 11.63 -10.00
C ALA A 415 0.63 11.82 -11.51
N ALA A 416 0.94 10.78 -12.28
CA ALA A 416 0.59 10.70 -13.68
C ALA A 416 0.00 9.33 -13.98
N VAL A 417 -0.92 9.28 -14.95
CA VAL A 417 -1.42 8.03 -15.51
C VAL A 417 -0.80 7.93 -16.89
N LEU A 418 0.08 6.95 -17.10
CA LEU A 418 0.85 6.81 -18.33
C LEU A 418 0.26 5.73 -19.25
N ASP A 419 0.25 6.02 -20.54
CA ASP A 419 -0.06 5.03 -21.57
C ASP A 419 1.12 4.06 -21.80
N GLN A 420 0.93 3.09 -22.68
CA GLN A 420 1.94 2.07 -23.02
C GLN A 420 3.20 2.61 -23.72
N TRP A 421 3.25 3.91 -24.04
CA TRP A 421 4.42 4.59 -24.60
C TRP A 421 5.02 5.60 -23.61
N ASP A 422 4.66 5.50 -22.32
CA ASP A 422 5.13 6.39 -21.24
C ASP A 422 4.74 7.87 -21.45
N ARG A 423 3.57 8.12 -22.06
CA ARG A 423 3.00 9.47 -22.21
C ARG A 423 1.76 9.61 -21.33
N ASN A 424 1.40 10.83 -20.96
CA ASN A 424 0.16 11.04 -20.19
C ASN A 424 -1.07 10.49 -20.94
N ALA A 425 -1.82 9.63 -20.27
CA ALA A 425 -3.06 9.07 -20.78
C ALA A 425 -4.18 10.13 -20.67
N PRO A 426 -4.91 10.42 -21.76
CA PRO A 426 -6.09 11.30 -21.75
C PRO A 426 -7.08 10.99 -20.62
N VAL A 427 -7.86 12.00 -20.20
CA VAL A 427 -8.86 11.82 -19.16
C VAL A 427 -9.85 10.72 -19.54
N GLY A 428 -10.07 9.81 -18.60
CA GLY A 428 -10.93 8.64 -18.73
C GLY A 428 -10.29 7.47 -19.47
N GLN A 429 -9.04 7.58 -19.93
CA GLN A 429 -8.29 6.46 -20.49
C GLN A 429 -7.52 5.73 -19.39
N ILE A 430 -7.56 4.40 -19.41
CA ILE A 430 -6.82 3.57 -18.45
C ILE A 430 -5.35 3.54 -18.86
N GLY A 431 -4.47 3.82 -17.89
CA GLY A 431 -3.03 3.70 -17.99
C GLY A 431 -2.42 3.22 -16.68
N GLU A 432 -1.10 3.16 -16.61
CA GLU A 432 -0.37 2.84 -15.38
C GLU A 432 -0.22 4.10 -14.51
N LEU A 433 -0.58 4.00 -13.23
CA LEU A 433 -0.31 5.06 -12.27
C LEU A 433 1.18 5.09 -11.91
N VAL A 434 1.81 6.26 -12.05
CA VAL A 434 3.14 6.55 -11.54
C VAL A 434 3.07 7.68 -10.53
N LEU A 435 3.93 7.61 -9.52
CA LEU A 435 3.98 8.55 -8.40
C LEU A 435 5.37 9.16 -8.29
N ALA A 436 5.44 10.45 -7.96
CA ALA A 436 6.70 11.17 -7.79
C ALA A 436 6.60 12.17 -6.63
N GLY A 437 7.77 12.61 -6.16
CA GLY A 437 7.90 13.62 -5.14
C GLY A 437 8.46 13.11 -3.81
N PRO A 438 8.31 13.88 -2.73
CA PRO A 438 9.07 13.70 -1.49
C PRO A 438 8.71 12.45 -0.68
N GLN A 439 7.64 11.72 -1.02
CA GLN A 439 7.25 10.50 -0.31
C GLN A 439 7.84 9.21 -0.90
N LEU A 440 8.68 9.29 -1.94
CA LEU A 440 9.30 8.10 -2.50
C LEU A 440 10.27 7.44 -1.50
N ALA A 441 10.21 6.12 -1.42
CA ALA A 441 11.21 5.32 -0.74
C ALA A 441 12.58 5.47 -1.42
N LEU A 442 13.66 5.19 -0.67
CA LEU A 442 15.01 5.11 -1.24
C LEU A 442 15.13 3.93 -2.22
N GLY A 443 14.38 2.86 -1.98
CA GLY A 443 14.35 1.66 -2.79
C GLY A 443 14.22 0.40 -1.94
N TYR A 444 14.62 -0.73 -2.50
CA TYR A 444 14.72 -1.99 -1.80
C TYR A 444 16.13 -2.16 -1.23
N VAL A 445 16.24 -2.44 0.07
CA VAL A 445 17.52 -2.59 0.78
C VAL A 445 18.35 -3.68 0.11
N GLY A 446 19.61 -3.36 -0.22
CA GLY A 446 20.55 -4.31 -0.82
C GLY A 446 20.20 -4.80 -2.23
N ASP A 447 19.15 -4.28 -2.88
CA ASP A 447 18.67 -4.75 -4.19
C ASP A 447 18.53 -3.58 -5.20
N PRO A 448 19.67 -3.09 -5.74
CA PRO A 448 19.67 -1.98 -6.70
C PRO A 448 19.01 -2.34 -8.03
N ALA A 449 19.05 -3.62 -8.45
CA ALA A 449 18.44 -4.07 -9.70
C ALA A 449 16.91 -3.99 -9.63
N ARG A 450 16.31 -4.51 -8.56
CA ARG A 450 14.86 -4.38 -8.33
C ARG A 450 14.45 -2.93 -8.13
N THR A 451 15.29 -2.15 -7.44
CA THR A 451 15.05 -0.71 -7.25
C THR A 451 14.99 0.00 -8.59
N ALA A 452 15.99 -0.13 -9.46
CA ALA A 452 16.03 0.52 -10.76
C ALA A 452 14.90 0.08 -11.71
N ALA A 453 14.35 -1.13 -11.53
CA ALA A 453 13.24 -1.62 -12.34
C ALA A 453 11.94 -0.83 -12.11
N VAL A 454 11.69 -0.34 -10.90
CA VAL A 454 10.43 0.32 -10.53
C VAL A 454 10.59 1.78 -10.10
N PHE A 455 11.79 2.18 -9.65
CA PHE A 455 12.16 3.58 -9.40
C PHE A 455 12.98 4.08 -10.58
N GLN A 456 12.35 4.88 -11.45
CA GLN A 456 12.92 5.30 -12.73
C GLN A 456 13.04 6.83 -12.79
N GLU A 457 13.89 7.34 -13.67
CA GLU A 457 13.95 8.76 -13.97
C GLU A 457 12.99 9.10 -15.12
N HIS A 458 12.06 10.02 -14.87
CA HIS A 458 11.12 10.54 -15.85
C HIS A 458 11.51 11.98 -16.25
N PRO A 459 11.52 12.33 -17.56
CA PRO A 459 12.00 13.63 -18.03
C PRO A 459 11.32 14.84 -17.36
N GLU A 460 10.03 14.74 -17.06
CA GLU A 460 9.23 15.86 -16.53
C GLU A 460 8.98 15.77 -15.02
N LEU A 461 9.01 14.57 -14.45
CA LEU A 461 8.62 14.31 -13.07
C LEU A 461 9.83 14.07 -12.16
N GLY A 462 11.02 13.91 -12.74
CA GLY A 462 12.21 13.44 -12.03
C GLY A 462 12.07 11.97 -11.65
N ARG A 463 12.59 11.60 -10.48
CA ARG A 463 12.46 10.24 -9.96
C ARG A 463 10.98 9.88 -9.72
N ILE A 464 10.53 8.80 -10.34
CA ILE A 464 9.17 8.24 -10.22
C ILE A 464 9.20 6.83 -9.65
N TYR A 465 8.09 6.40 -9.07
CA TYR A 465 7.79 4.99 -8.76
C TYR A 465 6.65 4.50 -9.67
N ARG A 466 6.90 3.39 -10.39
CA ARG A 466 5.90 2.68 -11.19
C ARG A 466 5.11 1.73 -10.31
N THR A 467 3.83 2.02 -10.12
CA THR A 467 3.02 1.29 -9.13
C THR A 467 2.57 -0.09 -9.62
N GLY A 468 2.48 -0.29 -10.93
CA GLY A 468 1.79 -1.43 -11.54
C GLY A 468 0.26 -1.38 -11.39
N ASP A 469 -0.31 -0.32 -10.80
CA ASP A 469 -1.76 -0.14 -10.69
C ASP A 469 -2.31 0.52 -11.97
N LEU A 470 -3.43 0.01 -12.46
CA LEU A 470 -4.15 0.54 -13.61
C LEU A 470 -5.18 1.56 -13.13
N CYS A 471 -5.07 2.79 -13.62
CA CYS A 471 -5.89 3.92 -13.19
C CYS A 471 -6.33 4.77 -14.37
N ALA A 472 -7.29 5.65 -14.14
CA ALA A 472 -7.70 6.68 -15.10
C ALA A 472 -8.03 7.98 -14.37
N TRP A 473 -7.62 9.12 -14.95
CA TRP A 473 -8.15 10.42 -14.52
C TRP A 473 -9.63 10.52 -14.86
N ARG A 474 -10.41 11.16 -14.00
CA ARG A 474 -11.81 11.53 -14.27
C ARG A 474 -11.92 13.02 -14.60
N GLU A 475 -13.03 13.41 -15.21
CA GLU A 475 -13.31 14.80 -15.61
C GLU A 475 -13.34 15.78 -14.42
N ASP A 476 -13.65 15.29 -13.21
CA ASP A 476 -13.60 16.04 -11.96
C ASP A 476 -12.17 16.09 -11.34
N GLY A 477 -11.16 15.59 -12.04
CA GLY A 477 -9.76 15.60 -11.61
C GLY A 477 -9.48 14.68 -10.43
N VAL A 478 -10.28 13.62 -10.22
CA VAL A 478 -9.91 12.52 -9.31
C VAL A 478 -9.44 11.30 -10.10
N ILE A 479 -8.65 10.43 -9.47
CA ILE A 479 -8.13 9.20 -10.07
C ILE A 479 -9.06 8.03 -9.70
N ALA A 480 -9.52 7.30 -10.71
CA ALA A 480 -10.22 6.03 -10.56
C ALA A 480 -9.24 4.86 -10.65
N TYR A 481 -9.41 3.85 -9.79
CA TYR A 481 -8.60 2.63 -9.78
C TYR A 481 -9.33 1.50 -10.50
N HIS A 482 -8.63 0.78 -11.38
CA HIS A 482 -9.17 -0.27 -12.26
C HIS A 482 -8.53 -1.64 -12.06
N GLY A 483 -7.51 -1.77 -11.21
CA GLY A 483 -6.85 -3.06 -10.94
C GLY A 483 -5.33 -2.97 -11.05
N ARG A 484 -4.69 -4.11 -11.31
CA ARG A 484 -3.23 -4.23 -11.48
C ARG A 484 -2.86 -4.84 -12.82
N VAL A 485 -1.65 -4.50 -13.28
CA VAL A 485 -1.02 -5.12 -14.44
C VAL A 485 -0.49 -6.53 -14.15
N ASP A 486 -0.11 -6.78 -12.90
CA ASP A 486 0.47 -8.03 -12.42
C ASP A 486 -0.55 -8.91 -11.68
N HIS A 487 -0.09 -10.04 -11.13
CA HIS A 487 -0.91 -11.00 -10.40
C HIS A 487 -1.01 -10.72 -8.90
N GLN A 488 -0.54 -9.57 -8.42
CA GLN A 488 -0.63 -9.23 -7.01
C GLN A 488 -2.07 -9.07 -6.59
N VAL A 489 -2.38 -9.64 -5.43
CA VAL A 489 -3.73 -9.62 -4.86
C VAL A 489 -3.70 -8.97 -3.49
N LYS A 490 -4.74 -8.19 -3.20
CA LYS A 490 -5.03 -7.68 -1.86
C LYS A 490 -5.98 -8.66 -1.18
N LEU A 491 -5.50 -9.33 -0.14
CA LEU A 491 -6.29 -10.25 0.68
C LEU A 491 -6.32 -9.70 2.12
N ARG A 492 -7.51 -9.31 2.59
CA ARG A 492 -7.71 -8.77 3.95
C ARG A 492 -6.74 -7.64 4.30
N GLY A 493 -6.55 -6.71 3.35
CA GLY A 493 -5.70 -5.53 3.48
C GLY A 493 -4.22 -5.76 3.25
N GLN A 494 -3.79 -7.01 3.12
CA GLN A 494 -2.39 -7.36 2.89
C GLN A 494 -2.11 -7.56 1.41
N ARG A 495 -1.00 -7.00 0.95
CA ARG A 495 -0.48 -7.19 -0.41
C ARG A 495 0.24 -8.54 -0.47
N ILE A 496 -0.28 -9.45 -1.29
CA ILE A 496 0.26 -10.80 -1.47
C ILE A 496 0.79 -10.94 -2.89
N GLU A 497 2.07 -11.31 -3.00
CA GLU A 497 2.66 -11.88 -4.20
C GLU A 497 2.33 -13.37 -4.22
N LEU A 498 1.54 -13.84 -5.17
CA LEU A 498 1.19 -15.25 -5.28
C LEU A 498 2.43 -16.11 -5.53
N GLU A 499 3.36 -15.54 -6.28
CA GLU A 499 4.67 -16.08 -6.59
C GLU A 499 5.54 -16.29 -5.35
N GLU A 500 5.33 -15.57 -4.23
CA GLU A 500 6.04 -15.86 -2.97
C GLU A 500 5.65 -17.25 -2.45
N ILE A 501 4.35 -17.57 -2.50
CA ILE A 501 3.81 -18.85 -2.03
C ILE A 501 4.24 -19.98 -2.98
N GLU A 502 4.20 -19.72 -4.29
CA GLU A 502 4.67 -20.65 -5.33
C GLU A 502 6.16 -20.99 -5.12
N ALA A 503 7.00 -19.96 -4.98
CA ALA A 503 8.44 -20.14 -4.79
C ALA A 503 8.78 -20.86 -3.48
N VAL A 504 8.05 -20.59 -2.38
CA VAL A 504 8.25 -21.33 -1.12
C VAL A 504 7.84 -22.79 -1.28
N ALA A 505 6.72 -23.08 -1.97
CA ALA A 505 6.31 -24.45 -2.26
C ALA A 505 7.36 -25.20 -3.09
N GLU A 506 7.93 -24.54 -4.10
CA GLU A 506 8.97 -25.08 -4.99
C GLU A 506 10.34 -25.29 -4.30
N ARG A 507 10.55 -24.77 -3.09
CA ARG A 507 11.71 -25.14 -2.25
C ARG A 507 11.61 -26.55 -1.70
N HIS A 508 10.43 -27.16 -1.68
CA HIS A 508 10.27 -28.53 -1.22
C HIS A 508 10.86 -29.52 -2.26
N PRO A 509 11.75 -30.45 -1.88
CA PRO A 509 12.48 -31.30 -2.86
C PRO A 509 11.61 -32.14 -3.80
N LEU A 510 10.39 -32.45 -3.39
CA LEU A 510 9.43 -33.26 -4.17
C LEU A 510 8.48 -32.42 -5.05
N VAL A 511 8.51 -31.09 -4.96
CA VAL A 511 7.65 -30.21 -5.76
C VAL A 511 8.37 -29.84 -7.05
N VAL A 512 7.74 -30.15 -8.18
CA VAL A 512 8.28 -29.83 -9.52
C VAL A 512 7.90 -28.41 -9.92
N ARG A 513 6.63 -28.04 -9.73
CA ARG A 513 6.07 -26.70 -9.99
C ARG A 513 4.88 -26.43 -9.09
N ALA A 514 4.66 -25.17 -8.75
CA ALA A 514 3.50 -24.72 -7.99
C ALA A 514 2.78 -23.54 -8.67
N ALA A 515 1.49 -23.40 -8.38
CA ALA A 515 0.67 -22.30 -8.85
C ALA A 515 -0.37 -21.92 -7.78
N ALA A 516 -0.39 -20.66 -7.39
CA ALA A 516 -1.36 -20.12 -6.46
C ALA A 516 -2.44 -19.32 -7.21
N VAL A 517 -3.69 -19.43 -6.76
CA VAL A 517 -4.83 -18.65 -7.26
C VAL A 517 -5.70 -18.19 -6.10
N VAL A 518 -6.36 -17.05 -6.26
CA VAL A 518 -7.40 -16.59 -5.32
C VAL A 518 -8.75 -16.70 -5.98
N VAL A 519 -9.73 -17.32 -5.33
CA VAL A 519 -11.13 -17.41 -5.78
C VAL A 519 -12.05 -16.69 -4.82
N GLU A 520 -13.21 -16.27 -5.30
CA GLU A 520 -14.26 -15.68 -4.46
C GLU A 520 -15.24 -16.77 -4.00
N HIS A 521 -15.71 -16.68 -2.76
CA HIS A 521 -16.68 -17.59 -2.15
C HIS A 521 -17.81 -16.80 -1.51
N GLY A 522 -18.82 -16.43 -2.29
CA GLY A 522 -19.86 -15.49 -1.85
C GLY A 522 -19.37 -14.04 -1.82
N ALA A 523 -20.16 -13.14 -1.23
CA ALA A 523 -19.88 -11.70 -1.28
C ALA A 523 -18.62 -11.33 -0.47
N ASN A 524 -17.52 -11.05 -1.17
CA ASN A 524 -16.24 -10.55 -0.63
C ASN A 524 -15.43 -11.52 0.26
N ASP A 525 -15.70 -12.83 0.27
CA ASP A 525 -14.76 -13.81 0.85
C ASP A 525 -13.80 -14.29 -0.25
N LYS A 526 -12.52 -13.95 -0.11
CA LYS A 526 -11.46 -14.39 -1.02
C LYS A 526 -10.68 -15.54 -0.37
N ARG A 527 -10.51 -16.63 -1.09
CA ARG A 527 -9.76 -17.81 -0.65
C ARG A 527 -8.57 -18.07 -1.56
N LEU A 528 -7.41 -18.27 -0.95
CA LEU A 528 -6.15 -18.64 -1.58
C LEU A 528 -6.07 -20.17 -1.69
N VAL A 529 -5.87 -20.66 -2.90
CA VAL A 529 -5.68 -22.08 -3.23
C VAL A 529 -4.32 -22.25 -3.86
N LEU A 530 -3.53 -23.19 -3.35
CA LEU A 530 -2.26 -23.60 -3.91
C LEU A 530 -2.39 -24.95 -4.60
N TYR A 531 -1.97 -25.01 -5.85
CA TYR A 531 -1.78 -26.25 -6.59
C TYR A 531 -0.30 -26.55 -6.71
N ALA A 532 0.09 -27.80 -6.50
CA ALA A 532 1.46 -28.24 -6.73
C ALA A 532 1.49 -29.53 -7.56
N GLN A 533 2.42 -29.60 -8.49
CA GLN A 533 2.81 -30.83 -9.14
C GLN A 533 3.93 -31.48 -8.31
N ALA A 534 3.62 -32.61 -7.69
CA ALA A 534 4.57 -33.33 -6.84
C ALA A 534 4.29 -34.83 -6.88
N GLU A 535 5.35 -35.65 -6.83
CA GLU A 535 5.25 -37.10 -6.75
C GLU A 535 5.53 -37.57 -5.30
N GLY A 536 4.70 -38.48 -4.78
CA GLY A 536 4.86 -39.00 -3.41
C GLY A 536 4.55 -38.00 -2.27
N LEU A 537 4.19 -36.76 -2.58
CA LEU A 537 3.85 -35.72 -1.60
C LEU A 537 2.33 -35.58 -1.45
N ARG A 538 1.85 -35.51 -0.21
CA ARG A 538 0.45 -35.16 0.10
C ARG A 538 0.33 -33.68 0.40
N GLY A 539 -0.86 -33.11 0.17
CA GLY A 539 -1.13 -31.69 0.46
C GLY A 539 -0.86 -31.28 1.92
N THR A 540 -1.02 -32.21 2.88
CA THR A 540 -0.66 -31.98 4.29
C THR A 540 0.84 -31.79 4.50
N GLY A 541 1.68 -32.64 3.87
CA GLY A 541 3.13 -32.51 3.97
C GLY A 541 3.66 -31.23 3.31
N LEU A 542 3.06 -30.83 2.16
CA LEU A 542 3.38 -29.54 1.56
C LEU A 542 2.95 -28.38 2.47
N ARG A 543 1.79 -28.48 3.12
CA ARG A 543 1.32 -27.47 4.07
C ARG A 543 2.28 -27.31 5.26
N GLU A 544 2.73 -28.41 5.85
CA GLU A 544 3.71 -28.40 6.94
C GLU A 544 5.02 -27.70 6.52
N HIS A 545 5.48 -27.92 5.28
CA HIS A 545 6.61 -27.19 4.72
C HIS A 545 6.32 -25.69 4.59
N LEU A 546 5.17 -25.29 4.06
CA LEU A 546 4.79 -23.87 3.94
C LEU A 546 4.74 -23.17 5.30
N GLU A 547 4.23 -23.84 6.34
CA GLU A 547 4.10 -23.28 7.71
C GLU A 547 5.44 -22.90 8.34
N GLN A 548 6.56 -23.46 7.86
CA GLN A 548 7.91 -23.11 8.32
C GLN A 548 8.39 -21.77 7.75
N TRP A 549 7.80 -21.29 6.65
CA TRP A 549 8.30 -20.17 5.86
C TRP A 549 7.30 -19.02 5.71
N LEU A 550 6.00 -19.34 5.66
CA LEU A 550 4.95 -18.38 5.40
C LEU A 550 4.27 -17.94 6.70
N PRO A 551 3.92 -16.64 6.83
CA PRO A 551 2.98 -16.20 7.85
C PRO A 551 1.63 -16.91 7.69
N ARG A 552 0.90 -17.05 8.79
CA ARG A 552 -0.48 -17.56 8.78
C ARG A 552 -1.40 -16.85 7.78
N ALA A 553 -1.19 -15.55 7.56
CA ALA A 553 -1.99 -14.77 6.62
C ALA A 553 -1.72 -15.11 5.14
N LEU A 554 -0.55 -15.65 4.82
CA LEU A 554 -0.19 -16.12 3.47
C LEU A 554 -0.45 -17.63 3.28
N MET A 555 -0.89 -18.34 4.32
CA MET A 555 -1.16 -19.77 4.23
C MET A 555 -2.39 -20.04 3.34
N PRO A 556 -2.26 -20.88 2.30
CA PRO A 556 -3.40 -21.28 1.49
C PRO A 556 -4.47 -21.98 2.34
N GLN A 557 -5.73 -21.60 2.13
CA GLN A 557 -6.88 -22.29 2.70
C GLN A 557 -6.97 -23.71 2.15
N HIS A 558 -6.55 -23.92 0.89
CA HIS A 558 -6.51 -25.23 0.25
C HIS A 558 -5.16 -25.47 -0.42
N VAL A 559 -4.62 -26.67 -0.24
CA VAL A 559 -3.41 -27.17 -0.90
C VAL A 559 -3.78 -28.45 -1.63
N ALA A 560 -3.70 -28.44 -2.96
CA ALA A 560 -4.05 -29.56 -3.83
C ALA A 560 -2.82 -30.04 -4.60
N ILE A 561 -2.60 -31.36 -4.62
CA ILE A 561 -1.55 -31.98 -5.42
C ILE A 561 -2.17 -32.50 -6.71
N LEU A 562 -1.63 -32.09 -7.84
CA LEU A 562 -2.09 -32.52 -9.17
C LEU A 562 -1.00 -33.34 -9.87
N PRO A 563 -1.36 -34.36 -10.67
CA PRO A 563 -0.38 -35.09 -11.49
C PRO A 563 0.37 -34.17 -12.48
N SER A 564 -0.32 -33.15 -12.97
CA SER A 564 0.25 -32.07 -13.78
C SER A 564 -0.56 -30.79 -13.62
N LEU A 565 0.09 -29.63 -13.70
CA LEU A 565 -0.60 -28.34 -13.76
C LEU A 565 -1.10 -28.09 -15.19
N PRO A 566 -2.31 -27.55 -15.38
CA PRO A 566 -2.83 -27.22 -16.70
C PRO A 566 -1.95 -26.13 -17.33
N LEU A 567 -1.69 -26.25 -18.63
CA LEU A 567 -0.88 -25.32 -19.40
C LEU A 567 -1.71 -24.72 -20.55
N THR A 568 -1.49 -23.44 -20.83
CA THR A 568 -2.00 -22.75 -22.03
C THR A 568 -1.36 -23.30 -23.30
N GLY A 569 -1.89 -22.96 -24.48
CA GLY A 569 -1.26 -23.28 -25.77
C GLY A 569 0.17 -22.74 -25.93
N SER A 570 0.58 -21.78 -25.10
CA SER A 570 1.95 -21.24 -25.03
C SER A 570 2.87 -21.97 -24.04
N GLN A 571 2.45 -23.13 -23.49
CA GLN A 571 3.19 -23.92 -22.49
C GLN A 571 3.42 -23.21 -21.13
N LYS A 572 2.72 -22.09 -20.87
CA LYS A 572 2.66 -21.43 -19.56
C LYS A 572 1.53 -21.98 -18.72
N ILE A 573 1.63 -21.93 -17.39
CA ILE A 573 0.57 -22.35 -16.46
C ILE A 573 -0.75 -21.64 -16.79
N ASP A 574 -1.82 -22.41 -16.93
CA ASP A 574 -3.17 -21.91 -17.17
C ASP A 574 -3.86 -21.61 -15.83
N ARG A 575 -3.64 -20.37 -15.34
CA ARG A 575 -4.26 -19.88 -14.11
C ARG A 575 -5.78 -19.71 -14.21
N THR A 576 -6.33 -19.59 -15.42
CA THR A 576 -7.78 -19.50 -15.63
C THR A 576 -8.41 -20.87 -15.38
N ALA A 577 -7.83 -21.93 -15.94
CA ALA A 577 -8.26 -23.30 -15.67
C ALA A 577 -8.15 -23.66 -14.18
N LEU A 578 -7.04 -23.28 -13.53
CA LEU A 578 -6.86 -23.50 -12.09
C LEU A 578 -7.87 -22.74 -11.23
N ARG A 579 -8.26 -21.52 -11.64
CA ARG A 579 -9.27 -20.71 -10.95
C ARG A 579 -10.65 -21.33 -11.02
N ALA A 580 -11.09 -21.74 -12.22
CA ALA A 580 -12.37 -22.44 -12.40
C ALA A 580 -12.42 -23.74 -11.58
N HIS A 581 -11.32 -24.50 -11.56
CA HIS A 581 -11.23 -25.67 -10.71
C HIS A 581 -11.27 -25.31 -9.21
N ALA A 582 -10.62 -24.22 -8.79
CA ALA A 582 -10.63 -23.76 -7.41
C ALA A 582 -12.03 -23.32 -6.96
N GLU A 583 -12.83 -22.70 -7.82
CA GLU A 583 -14.22 -22.33 -7.54
C GLU A 583 -15.04 -23.58 -7.19
N THR A 584 -14.95 -24.65 -8.01
CA THR A 584 -15.64 -25.92 -7.71
C THR A 584 -15.15 -26.59 -6.42
N LEU A 585 -13.85 -26.55 -6.13
CA LEU A 585 -13.26 -27.08 -4.90
C LEU A 585 -13.75 -26.37 -3.65
N VAL A 586 -13.98 -25.07 -3.75
CA VAL A 586 -14.37 -24.19 -2.64
C VAL A 586 -15.89 -24.18 -2.45
N GLU A 587 -16.69 -24.47 -3.47
CA GLU A 587 -18.15 -24.67 -3.37
C GLU A 587 -18.54 -26.06 -2.83
N ALA A 588 -17.75 -27.10 -3.11
CA ALA A 588 -18.07 -28.48 -2.73
C ALA A 588 -17.83 -28.81 -1.24
N ARG A 589 -17.45 -27.83 -0.40
CA ARG A 589 -17.11 -27.96 1.01
C ARG A 589 -17.63 -26.79 1.81
#